data_AF-A0AAE1H2V0-F1
#
_entry.id   AF-A0AAE1H2V0-F1
#
_cell.length_a   1.000
_cell.length_b   1.000
_cell.length_c   1.000
_cell.angle_alpha   90.00
_cell.angle_beta   90.00
_cell.angle_gamma   90.00
#
_symmetry.space_group_name_H-M   'P 1'
#
loop_
_entity.id
_entity.type
_entity.pdbx_description
1 polymer ?
#
loop_
_entity_poly.entity_id
_entity_poly.type
_entity_poly.pdbx_seq_one_letter_code
_entity_poly.pdbx_strand_id
1 'polypeptide(L)'
;MLSGVFRKLPSPERFRVEADVAVNRANMLTRLWKYAGAEVLHSEYLLHAAVFAMVEFDDDIFAAGNCYDAYQYKDYWLFCPFAYRLPEGPILVKDLAVEYKYLGNKSEWFYVARKNAERVIHNYNQFSRGEPHRTGKQL
;
A
#
# COMPACT_ATOMS: atom_id res chain seq x y z
N MET A 1 -0.40 -6.02 -0.38
CA MET A 1 -0.90 -4.63 -0.36
C MET A 1 0.27 -3.66 -0.36
N LEU A 2 0.25 -2.66 -1.23
CA LEU A 2 1.20 -1.54 -1.27
C LEU A 2 0.41 -0.23 -1.25
N SER A 3 0.80 0.69 -0.37
CA SER A 3 0.24 2.05 -0.34
C SER A 3 1.32 3.07 -0.68
N GLY A 4 0.98 4.11 -1.46
CA GLY A 4 1.94 5.11 -1.91
C GLY A 4 1.30 6.40 -2.39
N VAL A 5 2.14 7.43 -2.55
CA VAL A 5 1.78 8.78 -3.05
C VAL A 5 2.65 9.15 -4.25
N PHE A 6 2.09 9.92 -5.19
CA PHE A 6 2.76 10.45 -6.37
C PHE A 6 2.75 11.98 -6.35
N ARG A 7 3.78 12.61 -6.94
CA ARG A 7 3.98 14.07 -6.91
C ARG A 7 4.17 14.74 -8.27
N LYS A 8 4.05 16.06 -8.24
CA LYS A 8 4.07 16.97 -9.40
C LYS A 8 5.47 17.55 -9.76
N LEU A 9 6.52 17.44 -8.92
CA LEU A 9 7.82 18.12 -9.13
C LEU A 9 9.09 17.28 -8.83
N PRO A 10 10.28 17.61 -9.41
CA PRO A 10 11.43 16.71 -9.50
C PRO A 10 12.58 17.13 -8.57
N SER A 11 12.67 16.65 -7.32
CA SER A 11 13.96 16.61 -6.60
C SER A 11 13.96 15.65 -5.39
N PRO A 12 14.92 14.70 -5.28
CA PRO A 12 14.96 13.67 -4.24
C PRO A 12 14.93 14.15 -2.78
N GLU A 13 15.66 15.22 -2.45
CA GLU A 13 15.79 15.69 -1.05
C GLU A 13 14.51 16.35 -0.50
N ARG A 14 13.62 16.82 -1.38
CA ARG A 14 12.32 17.40 -1.00
C ARG A 14 11.24 16.35 -0.74
N PHE A 15 11.55 15.05 -0.84
CA PHE A 15 10.53 14.02 -0.66
C PHE A 15 10.36 13.50 0.77
N ARG A 16 11.20 13.95 1.73
CA ARG A 16 11.23 13.34 3.07
C ARG A 16 9.91 13.46 3.83
N VAL A 17 9.33 14.65 3.91
CA VAL A 17 8.12 14.90 4.72
C VAL A 17 6.94 14.07 4.22
N GLU A 18 6.87 13.84 2.93
CA GLU A 18 5.73 13.24 2.26
C GLU A 18 5.96 11.76 2.03
N ALA A 19 7.22 11.33 1.95
CA ALA A 19 7.59 9.95 2.21
C ALA A 19 7.17 9.57 3.64
N ASP A 20 7.36 10.44 4.63
CA ASP A 20 6.87 10.20 5.99
C ASP A 20 5.34 10.17 6.04
N VAL A 21 4.63 11.05 5.33
CA VAL A 21 3.16 10.98 5.18
C VAL A 21 2.73 9.64 4.57
N ALA A 22 3.34 9.22 3.47
CA ALA A 22 3.03 7.97 2.79
C ALA A 22 3.31 6.77 3.68
N VAL A 23 4.45 6.74 4.38
CA VAL A 23 4.81 5.69 5.33
C VAL A 23 3.84 5.65 6.51
N ASN A 24 3.48 6.80 7.09
CA ASN A 24 2.52 6.89 8.18
C ASN A 24 1.13 6.39 7.76
N ARG A 25 0.68 6.74 6.55
CA ARG A 25 -0.59 6.25 6.00
C ARG A 25 -0.54 4.77 5.65
N ALA A 26 0.55 4.29 5.06
CA ALA A 26 0.77 2.86 4.80
C ALA A 26 0.77 2.05 6.10
N ASN A 27 1.39 2.58 7.17
CA ASN A 27 1.37 1.96 8.50
C ASN A 27 -0.03 1.91 9.11
N MET A 28 -0.81 3.00 8.98
CA MET A 28 -2.21 3.03 9.41
C MET A 28 -3.05 1.99 8.67
N LEU A 29 -2.98 1.95 7.33
CA LEU A 29 -3.71 1.00 6.50
C LEU A 29 -3.29 -0.45 6.79
N THR A 30 -1.99 -0.68 7.06
CA THR A 30 -1.50 -2.00 7.48
C THR A 30 -2.09 -2.42 8.83
N ARG A 31 -2.24 -1.50 9.78
CA ARG A 31 -2.88 -1.79 11.08
C ARG A 31 -4.36 -2.10 10.90
N LEU A 32 -5.08 -1.34 10.07
CA LEU A 32 -6.46 -1.68 9.72
C LEU A 32 -6.52 -3.09 9.12
N TRP A 33 -5.68 -3.39 8.13
CA TRP A 33 -5.63 -4.71 7.49
C TRP A 33 -5.35 -5.86 8.47
N LYS A 34 -4.53 -5.63 9.50
CA LYS A 34 -4.19 -6.66 10.49
C LYS A 34 -5.23 -6.85 11.60
N TYR A 35 -5.93 -5.78 12.00
CA TYR A 35 -6.67 -5.76 13.26
C TYR A 35 -8.13 -5.35 13.14
N ALA A 36 -8.55 -4.73 12.03
CA ALA A 36 -9.95 -4.37 11.84
C ALA A 36 -10.80 -5.59 11.45
N GLY A 37 -12.09 -5.53 11.74
CA GLY A 37 -13.04 -6.55 11.28
C GLY A 37 -13.21 -6.53 9.76
N ALA A 38 -13.72 -7.65 9.23
CA ALA A 38 -13.88 -7.86 7.79
C ALA A 38 -14.81 -6.81 7.16
N GLU A 39 -15.82 -6.32 7.89
CA GLU A 39 -16.73 -5.27 7.46
C GLU A 39 -16.02 -3.95 7.13
N VAL A 40 -14.99 -3.59 7.91
CA VAL A 40 -14.18 -2.40 7.67
C VAL A 40 -13.31 -2.62 6.43
N LEU A 41 -12.66 -3.79 6.34
CA LEU A 41 -11.75 -4.11 5.23
C LEU A 41 -12.48 -4.31 3.90
N HIS A 42 -13.72 -4.78 3.92
CA HIS A 42 -14.54 -5.01 2.73
C HIS A 42 -15.30 -3.77 2.27
N SER A 43 -15.19 -2.65 2.99
CA SER A 43 -15.77 -1.38 2.57
C SER A 43 -14.91 -0.71 1.50
N GLU A 44 -15.29 -0.89 0.23
CA GLU A 44 -14.65 -0.18 -0.88
C GLU A 44 -14.76 1.33 -0.71
N TYR A 45 -15.91 1.80 -0.22
CA TYR A 45 -16.11 3.21 0.09
C TYR A 45 -15.05 3.73 1.07
N LEU A 46 -14.80 3.01 2.17
CA LEU A 46 -13.81 3.42 3.16
C LEU A 46 -12.40 3.49 2.55
N LEU A 47 -12.03 2.51 1.73
CA LEU A 47 -10.71 2.46 1.12
C LEU A 47 -10.51 3.55 0.07
N HIS A 48 -11.54 3.88 -0.71
CA HIS A 48 -11.55 5.02 -1.62
C HIS A 48 -11.50 6.37 -0.87
N ALA A 49 -12.29 6.52 0.19
CA ALA A 49 -12.26 7.71 1.03
C ALA A 49 -10.90 7.91 1.70
N ALA A 50 -10.23 6.83 2.11
CA ALA A 50 -8.90 6.89 2.71
C ALA A 50 -7.85 7.46 1.75
N VAL A 51 -7.83 7.01 0.49
CA VAL A 51 -6.88 7.55 -0.52
C VAL A 51 -7.28 8.95 -1.00
N PHE A 52 -8.58 9.27 -1.05
CA PHE A 52 -9.06 10.62 -1.33
C PHE A 52 -8.55 11.62 -0.30
N ALA A 53 -8.73 11.31 0.99
CA ALA A 53 -8.28 12.16 2.10
C ALA A 53 -6.76 12.42 2.04
N MET A 54 -5.96 11.45 1.57
CA MET A 54 -4.52 11.65 1.40
C MET A 54 -4.19 12.73 0.36
N VAL A 55 -4.99 12.87 -0.70
CA VAL A 55 -4.80 13.89 -1.74
C VAL A 55 -5.48 15.21 -1.34
N GLU A 56 -6.61 15.15 -0.63
CA GLU A 56 -7.37 16.32 -0.20
C GLU A 56 -6.64 17.16 0.84
N PHE A 57 -6.00 16.53 1.83
CA PHE A 57 -5.38 17.24 2.95
C PHE A 57 -3.94 17.69 2.71
N ASP A 58 -3.37 17.40 1.54
CA ASP A 58 -1.99 17.75 1.19
C ASP A 58 -1.92 18.14 -0.29
N ASP A 59 -1.76 19.45 -0.56
CA ASP A 59 -1.71 19.99 -1.91
C ASP A 59 -0.44 19.62 -2.68
N ASP A 60 0.60 19.14 -2.00
CA ASP A 60 1.82 18.66 -2.63
C ASP A 60 1.68 17.20 -3.13
N ILE A 61 0.64 16.47 -2.68
CA ILE A 61 0.30 15.15 -3.16
C ILE A 61 -0.55 15.26 -4.43
N PHE A 62 -0.01 14.74 -5.54
CA PHE A 62 -0.74 14.68 -6.81
C PHE A 62 -1.71 13.50 -6.87
N ALA A 63 -1.28 12.34 -6.37
CA ALA A 63 -2.11 11.15 -6.33
C ALA A 63 -1.73 10.23 -5.16
N ALA A 64 -2.64 9.37 -4.76
CA ALA A 64 -2.43 8.35 -3.73
C ALA A 64 -3.13 7.05 -4.13
N GLY A 65 -2.53 5.91 -3.77
CA GLY A 65 -3.11 4.60 -4.05
C GLY A 65 -2.88 3.60 -2.94
N ASN A 66 -3.82 2.68 -2.77
CA ASN A 66 -3.68 1.51 -1.92
C ASN A 66 -4.01 0.25 -2.74
N CYS A 67 -3.00 -0.37 -3.32
CA CYS A 67 -3.17 -1.43 -4.30
C CYS A 67 -2.89 -2.82 -3.71
N TYR A 68 -3.75 -3.77 -4.06
CA TYR A 68 -3.69 -5.15 -3.58
C TYR A 68 -3.00 -6.04 -4.62
N ASP A 69 -2.28 -7.07 -4.15
CA ASP A 69 -1.76 -8.10 -5.07
C ASP A 69 -2.91 -8.99 -5.57
N ALA A 70 -2.62 -9.87 -6.52
CA ALA A 70 -3.53 -10.86 -7.06
C ALA A 70 -4.39 -11.54 -5.98
N TYR A 71 -5.72 -11.44 -6.10
CA TYR A 71 -6.70 -12.06 -5.20
C TYR A 71 -6.54 -11.70 -3.71
N GLN A 72 -5.90 -10.57 -3.37
CA GLN A 72 -5.77 -10.12 -1.98
C GLN A 72 -6.94 -9.27 -1.47
N TYR A 73 -7.93 -8.99 -2.32
CA TYR A 73 -9.12 -8.22 -1.94
C TYR A 73 -10.39 -8.92 -2.41
N LYS A 74 -11.19 -9.41 -1.46
CA LYS A 74 -12.45 -10.15 -1.73
C LYS A 74 -12.22 -11.22 -2.83
N ASP A 75 -13.09 -11.24 -3.82
CA ASP A 75 -13.08 -12.06 -5.03
C ASP A 75 -12.50 -11.33 -6.26
N TYR A 76 -11.94 -10.13 -6.07
CA TYR A 76 -11.38 -9.34 -7.16
C TYR A 76 -10.02 -9.92 -7.57
N TRP A 77 -9.81 -10.09 -8.87
CA TRP A 77 -8.47 -10.40 -9.38
C TRP A 77 -7.47 -9.32 -8.98
N LEU A 78 -7.85 -8.06 -9.19
CA LEU A 78 -7.09 -6.88 -8.80
C LEU A 78 -8.03 -5.81 -8.28
N PHE A 79 -7.54 -5.05 -7.32
CA PHE A 79 -8.25 -3.91 -6.73
C PHE A 79 -7.22 -2.88 -6.27
N CYS A 80 -7.37 -1.66 -6.74
CA CYS A 80 -6.57 -0.54 -6.26
C CYS A 80 -7.39 0.76 -6.19
N PRO A 81 -7.94 1.10 -5.02
CA PRO A 81 -8.41 2.45 -4.73
C PRO A 81 -7.29 3.45 -4.99
N PHE A 82 -7.59 4.42 -5.85
CA PHE A 82 -6.64 5.40 -6.35
C PHE A 82 -7.31 6.77 -6.47
N ALA A 83 -6.71 7.77 -5.86
CA ALA A 83 -7.13 9.16 -5.95
C ALA A 83 -6.08 10.00 -6.66
N TYR A 84 -6.49 10.97 -7.49
CA TYR A 84 -5.58 11.88 -8.18
C TYR A 84 -6.21 13.22 -8.48
N ARG A 85 -5.38 14.26 -8.52
CA ARG A 85 -5.78 15.64 -8.77
C ARG A 85 -5.77 15.94 -10.27
N LEU A 86 -6.85 16.52 -10.78
CA LEU A 86 -6.92 17.08 -12.14
C LEU A 86 -6.19 18.44 -12.21
N PRO A 87 -5.73 18.87 -13.40
CA PRO A 87 -5.07 20.17 -13.56
C PRO A 87 -5.86 21.36 -13.00
N GLU A 88 -7.20 21.29 -13.04
CA GLU A 88 -8.13 22.34 -12.61
C GLU A 88 -8.45 22.31 -11.10
N GLY A 89 -7.90 21.35 -10.35
CA GLY A 89 -8.08 21.23 -8.90
C GLY A 89 -8.98 20.11 -8.39
N PRO A 90 -10.02 19.61 -9.10
CA PRO A 90 -10.83 18.50 -8.62
C PRO A 90 -10.01 17.23 -8.38
N ILE A 91 -10.39 16.48 -7.35
CA ILE A 91 -9.82 15.16 -7.05
C ILE A 91 -10.80 14.09 -7.53
N LEU A 92 -10.31 13.17 -8.36
CA LEU A 92 -11.05 11.99 -8.79
C LEU A 92 -10.57 10.76 -8.05
N VAL A 93 -11.49 9.82 -7.86
CA VAL A 93 -11.25 8.56 -7.16
C VAL A 93 -11.79 7.42 -8.01
N LYS A 94 -10.99 6.37 -8.18
CA LYS A 94 -11.36 5.18 -8.96
C LYS A 94 -10.65 3.92 -8.47
N ASP A 95 -11.12 2.77 -8.95
CA ASP A 95 -10.32 1.56 -8.97
C ASP A 95 -9.38 1.58 -10.19
N LEU A 96 -8.08 1.78 -9.94
CA LEU A 96 -7.06 1.81 -10.97
C LEU A 96 -6.94 0.46 -11.71
N ALA A 97 -7.30 -0.66 -11.07
CA ALA A 97 -7.20 -1.99 -11.65
C ALA A 97 -8.10 -2.19 -12.87
N VAL A 98 -9.15 -1.38 -13.02
CA VAL A 98 -10.08 -1.41 -14.17
C VAL A 98 -9.34 -1.05 -15.45
N GLU A 99 -8.47 -0.04 -15.41
CA GLU A 99 -7.78 0.51 -16.59
C GLU A 99 -6.31 0.08 -16.70
N TYR A 100 -5.67 -0.29 -15.57
CA TYR A 100 -4.24 -0.49 -15.51
C TYR A 100 -3.86 -1.75 -14.70
N LYS A 101 -3.33 -2.77 -15.39
CA LYS A 101 -2.89 -4.03 -14.77
C LYS A 101 -1.49 -3.88 -14.18
N TYR A 102 -1.41 -3.49 -12.91
CA TYR A 102 -0.18 -3.06 -12.25
C TYR A 102 0.75 -4.18 -11.74
N LEU A 103 0.41 -5.47 -11.94
CA LEU A 103 1.26 -6.58 -11.48
C LEU A 103 2.50 -6.82 -12.36
N GLY A 104 2.48 -6.32 -13.60
CA GLY A 104 3.56 -6.52 -14.57
C GLY A 104 4.76 -5.61 -14.33
N ASN A 105 5.92 -5.99 -14.89
CA ASN A 105 7.18 -5.27 -14.76
C ASN A 105 7.17 -3.83 -15.30
N LYS A 106 6.24 -3.49 -16.19
CA LYS A 106 6.03 -2.13 -16.70
C LYS A 106 5.50 -1.16 -15.64
N SER A 107 5.01 -1.69 -14.52
CA SER A 107 4.44 -0.91 -13.41
C SER A 107 5.45 -0.81 -12.28
N GLU A 108 6.56 -0.10 -12.51
CA GLU A 108 7.72 -0.10 -11.62
C GLU A 108 7.35 0.21 -10.16
N TRP A 109 6.49 1.21 -9.96
CA TRP A 109 6.00 1.67 -8.66
C TRP A 109 5.35 0.57 -7.80
N PHE A 110 4.73 -0.44 -8.44
CA PHE A 110 4.16 -1.59 -7.75
C PHE A 110 5.07 -2.81 -7.81
N TYR A 111 5.53 -3.15 -9.02
CA TYR A 111 6.28 -4.37 -9.29
C TYR A 111 7.57 -4.44 -8.49
N VAL A 112 8.38 -3.37 -8.51
CA VAL A 112 9.67 -3.34 -7.83
C VAL A 112 9.46 -3.36 -6.31
N ALA A 113 8.54 -2.54 -5.80
CA ALA A 113 8.20 -2.51 -4.39
C ALA A 113 7.73 -3.88 -3.88
N ARG A 114 6.87 -4.56 -4.64
CA ARG A 114 6.37 -5.90 -4.29
C ARG A 114 7.49 -6.94 -4.31
N LYS A 115 8.30 -6.99 -5.37
CA LYS A 115 9.42 -7.94 -5.48
C LYS A 115 10.45 -7.75 -4.38
N ASN A 116 10.70 -6.50 -3.98
CA ASN A 116 11.54 -6.19 -2.84
C ASN A 116 10.94 -6.70 -1.52
N ALA A 117 9.65 -6.47 -1.28
CA ALA A 117 8.95 -6.98 -0.11
C ALA A 117 8.97 -8.52 -0.05
N GLU A 118 8.68 -9.20 -1.17
CA GLU A 118 8.75 -10.67 -1.28
C GLU A 118 10.14 -11.19 -0.92
N ARG A 119 11.20 -10.55 -1.42
CA ARG A 119 12.59 -10.93 -1.11
C ARG A 119 12.91 -10.76 0.37
N VAL A 120 12.47 -9.67 1.00
CA VAL A 120 12.66 -9.43 2.44
C VAL A 120 11.94 -10.50 3.26
N ILE A 121 10.68 -10.81 2.93
CA ILE A 121 9.89 -11.84 3.62
C ILE A 121 10.55 -13.21 3.46
N HIS A 122 10.97 -13.56 2.26
CA HIS A 122 11.67 -14.82 1.99
C HIS A 122 12.94 -14.96 2.84
N ASN A 123 13.75 -13.90 2.90
CA ASN A 123 15.00 -13.91 3.66
C ASN A 123 14.76 -13.92 5.18
N TYR A 124 13.75 -13.19 5.68
CA TYR A 124 13.40 -13.20 7.10
C TYR A 124 13.01 -14.60 7.59
N ASN A 125 12.24 -15.34 6.78
CA ASN A 125 11.87 -16.73 7.07
C ASN A 125 13.06 -17.70 7.14
N GLN A 126 14.22 -17.36 6.55
CA GLN A 126 15.44 -18.18 6.64
C GLN A 126 16.13 -18.04 8.00
N PHE A 127 16.01 -16.89 8.67
CA PHE A 127 16.66 -16.62 9.95
C PHE A 127 15.77 -16.90 11.18
N SER A 128 14.45 -16.94 11.02
CA SER A 128 13.50 -17.20 12.11
C SER A 128 13.30 -18.69 12.44
N ARG A 129 14.02 -19.62 11.78
CA ARG A 129 13.96 -21.08 12.04
C ARG A 129 15.01 -21.58 13.04
N GLY A 130 15.60 -20.70 13.85
CA GLY A 130 16.37 -21.10 15.02
C GLY A 130 15.45 -21.43 16.19
N GLU A 131 14.99 -22.68 16.31
CA GLU A 131 14.29 -23.14 17.51
C GLU A 131 15.19 -22.96 18.77
N PRO A 132 14.66 -22.49 19.91
CA PRO A 132 15.40 -22.56 21.15
C PRO A 132 15.48 -24.02 21.58
N HIS A 133 16.72 -24.50 21.71
CA HIS A 133 17.04 -25.81 22.26
C HIS A 133 16.44 -25.92 23.68
N ARG A 134 15.26 -26.55 23.82
CA ARG A 134 14.69 -26.89 25.12
C ARG A 134 15.54 -28.00 25.72
N THR A 135 16.52 -27.63 26.53
CA THR A 135 17.18 -28.56 27.46
C THR A 135 16.13 -28.99 28.49
N GLY A 136 15.81 -30.28 28.46
CA GLY A 136 14.83 -30.87 29.36
C GLY A 136 15.24 -30.78 30.82
N LYS A 137 14.26 -30.51 31.67
CA LYS A 137 14.17 -31.09 33.01
C LYS A 137 12.76 -31.64 33.18
N GLN A 138 12.66 -32.96 33.21
CA GLN A 138 11.50 -33.69 33.71
C GLN A 138 11.39 -33.45 35.22
N LEU A 139 10.17 -33.19 35.69
CA LEU A 139 9.72 -33.43 37.07
C LEU A 139 8.83 -34.67 37.03
#